data_AF-A0A3D1LYQ0-F1
#
_entry.id   AF-A0A3D1LYQ0-F1
#
_cell.length_a   1.000
_cell.length_b   1.000
_cell.length_c   1.000
_cell.angle_alpha   90.00
_cell.angle_beta   90.00
_cell.angle_gamma   90.00
#
_symmetry.space_group_name_H-M   'P 1'
#
loop_
_entity.id
_entity.type
_entity.pdbx_description
1 polymer ?
#
loop_
_entity_poly.entity_id
_entity_poly.type
_entity_poly.pdbx_seq_one_letter_code
_entity_poly.pdbx_strand_id
1 'polypeptide(L)'
;MSNKKKKPTPKKVWHPLERNPQWWVDQQAERVFADIQKRFPDIPKEAIEEQTADETWGSDTYTVNVHYQGGDRDGFVELAIHNHNRTTHVPWRHMQQIKNEILGEEREGVQIFPAESRLVDTANEYWMYVYPVGKSPMFNKKTKLGMNYGRRVSYEQNPFGKVRQAPEMEIAQ
;
A
#
# COMPACT_ATOMS: atom_id res chain seq x y z
N MET A 1 -37.64 -5.58 -14.45
CA MET A 1 -36.36 -5.10 -15.00
C MET A 1 -35.35 -5.04 -13.87
N SER A 2 -34.29 -5.83 -13.94
CA SER A 2 -33.27 -5.95 -12.87
C SER A 2 -32.43 -4.67 -12.82
N ASN A 3 -32.51 -3.96 -11.69
CA ASN A 3 -31.75 -2.75 -11.44
C ASN A 3 -30.29 -3.13 -11.15
N LYS A 4 -29.49 -3.32 -12.21
CA LYS A 4 -28.05 -3.57 -12.09
C LYS A 4 -27.42 -2.32 -11.46
N LYS A 5 -27.09 -2.39 -10.16
CA LYS A 5 -26.24 -1.39 -9.49
C LYS A 5 -25.00 -1.19 -10.36
N LYS A 6 -24.83 0.01 -10.93
CA LYS A 6 -23.61 0.37 -11.66
C LYS A 6 -22.43 0.15 -10.71
N LYS A 7 -21.44 -0.65 -11.13
CA LYS A 7 -20.20 -0.79 -10.36
C LYS A 7 -19.60 0.63 -10.19
N PRO A 8 -19.17 1.02 -8.99
CA PRO A 8 -18.55 2.32 -8.79
C PRO A 8 -17.39 2.44 -9.77
N THR A 9 -17.42 3.51 -10.58
CA THR A 9 -16.32 3.80 -11.50
C THR A 9 -15.17 4.30 -10.63
N PRO A 10 -13.93 3.79 -10.80
CA PRO A 10 -12.78 4.32 -10.07
C PRO A 10 -12.73 5.84 -10.24
N LYS A 11 -12.60 6.58 -9.14
CA LYS A 11 -12.43 8.03 -9.21
C LYS A 11 -11.17 8.31 -10.03
N LYS A 12 -11.28 9.18 -11.03
CA LYS A 12 -10.13 9.58 -11.88
C LYS A 12 -9.17 10.50 -11.15
N VAL A 13 -9.66 11.18 -10.12
CA VAL A 13 -8.93 12.16 -9.31
C VAL A 13 -8.46 11.48 -8.03
N TRP A 14 -7.17 11.65 -7.73
CA TRP A 14 -6.52 11.15 -6.54
C TRP A 14 -6.71 12.10 -5.37
N HIS A 15 -7.13 11.56 -4.23
CA HIS A 15 -7.22 12.31 -2.99
C HIS A 15 -5.98 11.92 -2.15
N PRO A 16 -5.12 12.89 -1.80
CA PRO A 16 -3.90 12.63 -1.04
C PRO A 16 -4.17 11.89 0.26
N LEU A 17 -3.21 11.08 0.69
CA LEU A 17 -3.24 10.45 1.99
C LEU A 17 -2.91 11.45 3.10
N GLU A 18 -3.69 11.43 4.16
CA GLU A 18 -3.42 12.13 5.41
C GLU A 18 -2.79 11.15 6.41
N ARG A 19 -1.72 11.58 7.09
CA ARG A 19 -1.07 10.81 8.15
C ARG A 19 -1.90 10.91 9.45
N ASN A 20 -2.18 9.75 10.05
CA ASN A 20 -2.95 9.56 11.28
C ASN A 20 -4.25 10.37 11.29
N PRO A 21 -5.16 10.12 10.34
CA PRO A 21 -6.35 10.93 10.22
C PRO A 21 -7.23 10.80 11.48
N GLN A 22 -7.85 11.90 11.91
CA GLN A 22 -8.54 11.97 13.20
C GLN A 22 -9.64 10.89 13.35
N TRP A 23 -10.39 10.61 12.28
CA TRP A 23 -11.43 9.58 12.28
C TRP A 23 -10.91 8.16 12.54
N TRP A 24 -9.61 7.91 12.30
CA TRP A 24 -8.94 6.65 12.61
C TRP A 24 -8.43 6.62 14.06
N VAL A 25 -7.81 7.71 14.52
CA VAL A 25 -7.32 7.88 15.90
C VAL A 25 -8.46 7.68 16.90
N ASP A 26 -9.65 8.21 16.60
CA ASP A 26 -10.84 8.08 17.45
C ASP A 26 -11.40 6.64 17.53
N GLN A 27 -11.00 5.74 16.61
CA GLN A 27 -11.59 4.41 16.48
C GLN A 27 -10.77 3.25 17.08
N GLN A 28 -9.44 3.36 17.17
CA GLN A 28 -8.59 2.15 17.20
C GLN A 28 -7.93 1.80 18.54
N ALA A 29 -7.13 2.67 19.15
CA ALA A 29 -6.14 2.18 20.12
C ALA A 29 -6.71 1.60 21.42
N GLU A 30 -7.84 2.07 21.94
CA GLU A 30 -8.41 1.46 23.15
C GLU A 30 -9.46 0.40 22.84
N ARG A 31 -10.27 0.63 21.80
CA ARG A 31 -11.40 -0.25 21.47
C ARG A 31 -10.94 -1.56 20.86
N VAL A 32 -9.96 -1.54 19.94
CA VAL A 32 -9.51 -2.76 19.28
C VAL A 32 -8.72 -3.66 20.21
N PHE A 33 -7.85 -3.09 21.04
CA PHE A 33 -7.15 -3.86 22.07
C PHE A 33 -8.12 -4.47 23.08
N ALA A 34 -9.10 -3.69 23.56
CA ALA A 34 -10.11 -4.21 24.48
C ALA A 34 -10.95 -5.34 23.86
N ASP A 35 -11.33 -5.22 22.58
CA ASP A 35 -12.18 -6.21 21.90
C ASP A 35 -11.38 -7.49 21.55
N ILE A 36 -10.12 -7.36 21.12
CA ILE A 36 -9.22 -8.50 20.89
C ILE A 36 -8.96 -9.23 22.20
N GLN A 37 -8.57 -8.53 23.27
CA GLN A 37 -8.32 -9.17 24.57
C GLN A 37 -9.56 -9.85 25.13
N LYS A 38 -10.75 -9.24 24.94
CA LYS A 38 -12.02 -9.83 25.35
C LYS A 38 -12.34 -11.12 24.58
N ARG A 39 -12.03 -11.15 23.28
CA ARG A 39 -12.34 -12.30 22.41
C ARG A 39 -11.27 -13.39 22.46
N PHE A 40 -10.03 -13.01 22.75
CA PHE A 40 -8.85 -13.87 22.79
C PHE A 40 -8.00 -13.52 24.02
N PRO A 41 -8.45 -13.89 25.22
CA PRO A 41 -7.78 -13.51 26.48
C PRO A 41 -6.38 -14.11 26.62
N ASP A 42 -6.09 -15.20 25.89
CA ASP A 42 -4.80 -15.90 25.93
C ASP A 42 -3.73 -15.24 25.05
N ILE A 43 -4.10 -14.26 24.21
CA ILE A 43 -3.12 -13.51 23.42
C ILE A 43 -2.47 -12.48 24.35
N PRO A 44 -1.13 -12.51 24.50
CA PRO A 44 -0.43 -11.51 25.30
C PRO A 44 -0.54 -10.13 24.65
N LYS A 45 -0.65 -9.08 25.47
CA LYS A 45 -0.82 -7.70 24.99
C LYS A 45 0.31 -7.30 24.05
N GLU A 46 1.52 -7.75 24.34
CA GLU A 46 2.72 -7.49 23.55
C GLU A 46 2.60 -8.02 22.12
N ALA A 47 1.96 -9.18 21.93
CA ALA A 47 1.71 -9.73 20.58
C ALA A 47 0.64 -8.93 19.81
N ILE A 48 -0.28 -8.27 20.51
CA ILE A 48 -1.26 -7.36 19.92
C ILE A 48 -0.56 -6.05 19.53
N GLU A 49 0.30 -5.53 20.41
CA GLU A 49 1.11 -4.33 20.16
C GLU A 49 2.09 -4.54 18.99
N GLU A 50 2.72 -5.71 18.86
CA GLU A 50 3.60 -6.03 17.72
C GLU A 50 2.84 -6.06 16.37
N GLN A 51 1.54 -6.36 16.39
CA GLN A 51 0.69 -6.30 15.19
C GLN A 51 0.08 -4.92 14.94
N THR A 52 0.26 -3.96 15.86
CA THR A 52 -0.18 -2.59 15.58
C THR A 52 0.73 -1.91 14.58
N ALA A 53 0.11 -1.07 13.75
CA ALA A 53 0.84 -0.27 12.78
C ALA A 53 1.62 0.85 13.49
N ASP A 54 2.83 1.14 13.03
CA ASP A 54 3.62 2.29 13.48
C ASP A 54 2.97 3.61 13.02
N GLU A 55 2.39 3.60 11.82
CA GLU A 55 1.62 4.73 11.27
C GLU A 55 0.41 4.23 10.52
N THR A 56 -0.64 5.06 10.47
CA THR A 56 -1.75 4.85 9.56
C THR A 56 -1.95 6.07 8.69
N TRP A 57 -2.14 5.84 7.40
CA TRP A 57 -2.43 6.87 6.42
C TRP A 57 -3.81 6.62 5.83
N GLY A 58 -4.59 7.66 5.56
CA GLY A 58 -5.95 7.49 5.06
C GLY A 58 -6.35 8.55 4.05
N SER A 59 -7.19 8.16 3.11
CA SER A 59 -7.91 9.05 2.20
C SER A 59 -9.37 8.63 2.10
N ASP A 60 -10.11 9.17 1.13
CA ASP A 60 -11.48 8.75 0.86
C ASP A 60 -11.60 7.30 0.38
N THR A 61 -10.53 6.75 -0.21
CA THR A 61 -10.54 5.47 -0.92
C THR A 61 -9.74 4.39 -0.21
N TYR A 62 -8.69 4.78 0.51
CA TYR A 62 -7.76 3.84 1.12
C TYR A 62 -7.47 4.16 2.58
N THR A 63 -7.23 3.11 3.36
CA THR A 63 -6.50 3.16 4.62
C THR A 63 -5.23 2.33 4.44
N VAL A 64 -4.10 2.82 4.92
CA VAL A 64 -2.79 2.16 4.79
C VAL A 64 -2.15 2.09 6.16
N ASN A 65 -1.96 0.88 6.65
CA ASN A 65 -1.19 0.63 7.86
C ASN A 65 0.28 0.39 7.48
N VAL A 66 1.17 1.04 8.21
CA VAL A 66 2.62 1.05 7.95
C VAL A 66 3.32 0.33 9.08
N HIS A 67 4.18 -0.63 8.74
CA HIS A 67 4.99 -1.39 9.69
C HIS A 67 6.48 -1.24 9.35
N TYR A 68 7.25 -0.68 10.27
CA TYR A 68 8.69 -0.47 10.19
C TYR A 68 9.42 -1.70 10.70
N GLN A 69 9.95 -2.51 9.78
CA GLN A 69 10.67 -3.71 10.17
C GLN A 69 11.99 -3.32 10.85
N GLY A 70 12.11 -3.66 12.13
CA GLY A 70 13.22 -3.23 12.99
C GLY A 70 13.08 -1.81 13.57
N GLY A 71 11.88 -1.20 13.48
CA GLY A 71 11.60 0.13 14.04
C GLY A 71 12.22 1.30 13.27
N ASP A 72 12.66 1.07 12.04
CA ASP A 72 13.30 2.08 11.19
C ASP A 72 12.43 2.42 9.97
N ARG A 73 11.95 3.67 9.91
CA ARG A 73 11.17 4.21 8.80
C ARG A 73 11.93 4.21 7.47
N ASP A 74 13.23 4.50 7.53
CA ASP A 74 14.10 4.53 6.35
C ASP A 74 14.58 3.13 5.95
N GLY A 75 14.43 2.17 6.87
CA GLY A 75 14.68 0.74 6.72
C GLY A 75 13.62 0.01 5.90
N PHE A 76 13.47 -1.30 6.04
CA PHE A 76 12.47 -2.07 5.27
C PHE A 76 11.06 -1.84 5.83
N VAL A 77 10.08 -1.59 4.96
CA VAL A 77 8.72 -1.21 5.38
C VAL A 77 7.67 -2.10 4.73
N GLU A 78 6.68 -2.52 5.51
CA GLU A 78 5.50 -3.22 5.03
C GLU A 78 4.29 -2.29 5.05
N LEU A 79 3.54 -2.27 3.96
CA LEU A 79 2.31 -1.50 3.80
C LEU A 79 1.14 -2.47 3.65
N ALA A 80 0.21 -2.44 4.59
CA ALA A 80 -1.07 -3.12 4.49
C ALA A 80 -2.12 -2.12 3.98
N ILE A 81 -2.50 -2.27 2.70
CA ILE A 81 -3.36 -1.33 1.99
C ILE A 81 -4.79 -1.89 1.94
N HIS A 82 -5.70 -1.20 2.63
CA HIS A 82 -7.11 -1.50 2.68
C HIS A 82 -7.90 -0.58 1.74
N ASN A 83 -8.66 -1.16 0.82
CA ASN A 83 -9.56 -0.42 -0.07
C ASN A 83 -10.98 -0.36 0.54
N HIS A 84 -11.48 0.84 0.81
CA HIS A 84 -12.80 1.04 1.44
C HIS A 84 -13.96 0.44 0.65
N ASN A 85 -13.82 0.32 -0.69
CA ASN A 85 -14.83 -0.26 -1.56
C ASN A 85 -14.73 -1.78 -1.69
N ARG A 86 -13.69 -2.41 -1.10
CA ARG A 86 -13.42 -3.86 -1.15
C ARG A 86 -13.44 -4.44 -2.58
N THR A 87 -12.96 -3.67 -3.55
CA THR A 87 -12.89 -4.10 -4.94
C THR A 87 -11.56 -4.75 -5.24
N THR A 88 -11.57 -5.86 -5.99
CA THR A 88 -10.36 -6.60 -6.40
C THR A 88 -9.54 -5.88 -7.48
N HIS A 89 -10.14 -4.92 -8.19
CA HIS A 89 -9.47 -4.15 -9.24
C HIS A 89 -8.93 -2.83 -8.68
N VAL A 90 -7.63 -2.79 -8.36
CA VAL A 90 -6.93 -1.56 -7.98
C VAL A 90 -5.95 -1.14 -9.09
N PRO A 91 -6.02 0.09 -9.61
CA PRO A 91 -5.06 0.58 -10.60
C PRO A 91 -3.63 0.55 -10.05
N TRP A 92 -2.68 0.02 -10.83
CA TRP A 92 -1.27 -0.01 -10.45
C TRP A 92 -0.72 1.36 -10.02
N ARG A 93 -1.19 2.43 -10.66
CA ARG A 93 -0.80 3.82 -10.34
C ARG A 93 -1.15 4.23 -8.92
N HIS A 94 -2.26 3.72 -8.35
CA HIS A 94 -2.61 4.01 -6.95
C HIS A 94 -1.56 3.41 -6.01
N MET A 95 -1.15 2.16 -6.26
CA MET A 95 -0.11 1.51 -5.45
C MET A 95 1.22 2.26 -5.52
N GLN A 96 1.60 2.74 -6.71
CA GLN A 96 2.79 3.59 -6.88
C GLN A 96 2.65 4.92 -6.12
N GLN A 97 1.50 5.58 -6.21
CA GLN A 97 1.24 6.86 -5.54
C GLN A 97 1.24 6.73 -4.02
N ILE A 98 0.56 5.71 -3.47
CA ILE A 98 0.54 5.38 -2.04
C ILE A 98 1.98 5.23 -1.51
N LYS A 99 2.80 4.41 -2.18
CA LYS A 99 4.20 4.23 -1.79
C LYS A 99 4.96 5.56 -1.83
N ASN A 100 4.78 6.34 -2.90
CA ASN A 100 5.47 7.62 -3.07
C ASN A 100 5.11 8.63 -1.98
N GLU A 101 3.82 8.76 -1.64
CA GLU A 101 3.36 9.71 -0.61
C GLU A 101 3.85 9.33 0.79
N ILE A 102 3.87 8.04 1.12
CA ILE A 102 4.24 7.59 2.47
C ILE A 102 5.77 7.52 2.64
N LEU A 103 6.48 6.98 1.65
CA LEU A 103 7.88 6.55 1.78
C LEU A 103 8.84 7.22 0.78
N GLY A 104 8.34 8.09 -0.09
CA GLY A 104 9.12 8.76 -1.12
C GLY A 104 9.21 7.98 -2.44
N GLU A 105 9.61 8.70 -3.49
CA GLU A 105 9.53 8.23 -4.87
C GLU A 105 10.59 7.18 -5.21
N GLU A 106 11.78 7.31 -4.64
CA GLU A 106 13.00 6.55 -5.01
C GLU A 106 13.13 5.17 -4.35
N ARG A 107 12.07 4.71 -3.68
CA ARG A 107 12.02 3.38 -3.05
C ARG A 107 11.32 2.37 -3.94
N GLU A 108 11.84 1.15 -4.01
CA GLU A 108 11.20 0.07 -4.76
C GLU A 108 10.29 -0.77 -3.86
N GLY A 109 9.09 -1.07 -4.35
CA GLY A 109 8.10 -1.90 -3.66
C GLY A 109 7.74 -3.14 -4.46
N VAL A 110 7.51 -4.26 -3.77
CA VAL A 110 6.97 -5.49 -4.37
C VAL A 110 5.71 -5.93 -3.65
N GLN A 111 4.77 -6.45 -4.42
CA GLN A 111 3.67 -7.23 -3.88
C GLN A 111 4.01 -8.70 -4.04
N ILE A 112 3.77 -9.48 -3.00
CA ILE A 112 3.94 -10.94 -3.05
C ILE A 112 2.56 -11.58 -3.04
N PHE A 113 2.43 -12.67 -3.78
CA PHE A 113 1.32 -13.60 -3.60
C PHE A 113 1.81 -14.67 -2.61
N PRO A 114 1.21 -14.77 -1.41
CA PRO A 114 1.70 -15.70 -0.40
C PRO A 114 1.55 -17.14 -0.88
N ALA A 115 2.33 -18.05 -0.27
CA ALA A 115 2.09 -19.47 -0.43
C ALA A 115 0.68 -19.81 0.07
N GLU A 116 -0.01 -20.76 -0.58
CA GLU A 116 -1.40 -21.13 -0.26
C GLU A 116 -1.60 -21.46 1.23
N SER A 117 -0.61 -22.07 1.88
CA SER A 117 -0.64 -22.41 3.32
C SER A 117 -0.63 -21.19 4.26
N ARG A 118 -0.35 -19.99 3.75
CA ARG A 118 -0.36 -18.72 4.49
C ARG A 118 -1.37 -17.72 3.91
N LEU A 119 -2.19 -18.12 2.95
CA LEU A 119 -3.16 -17.24 2.31
C LEU A 119 -4.30 -16.92 3.27
N VAL A 120 -4.57 -15.63 3.44
CA VAL A 120 -5.78 -15.12 4.11
C VAL A 120 -6.43 -14.11 3.17
N ASP A 121 -7.60 -14.45 2.62
CA ASP A 121 -8.29 -13.65 1.57
C ASP A 121 -9.68 -13.16 2.03
N THR A 122 -9.82 -12.82 3.30
CA THR A 122 -11.11 -12.36 3.85
C THR A 122 -11.31 -10.85 3.71
N ALA A 123 -10.22 -10.08 3.59
CA ALA A 123 -10.24 -8.62 3.65
C ALA A 123 -9.96 -7.93 2.30
N ASN A 124 -9.54 -8.68 1.27
CA ASN A 124 -9.06 -8.15 -0.02
C ASN A 124 -8.05 -6.99 0.20
N GLU A 125 -7.07 -7.26 1.07
CA GLU A 125 -5.99 -6.34 1.42
C GLU A 125 -4.77 -6.59 0.55
N TYR A 126 -4.07 -5.51 0.23
CA TYR A 126 -2.88 -5.55 -0.60
C TYR A 126 -1.65 -5.28 0.25
N TRP A 127 -0.75 -6.24 0.29
CA TRP A 127 0.51 -6.13 1.03
C TRP A 127 1.63 -5.72 0.08
N MET A 128 2.26 -4.59 0.38
CA MET A 128 3.45 -4.13 -0.34
C MET A 128 4.66 -4.09 0.60
N TYR A 129 5.77 -4.64 0.13
CA TYR A 129 7.04 -4.70 0.83
C TYR A 129 8.02 -3.74 0.16
N VAL A 130 8.46 -2.73 0.88
CA VAL A 130 9.20 -1.58 0.33
C VAL A 130 10.62 -1.57 0.87
N TYR A 131 11.58 -1.62 -0.04
CA TYR A 131 13.00 -1.67 0.27
C TYR A 131 13.54 -0.26 0.58
N PRO A 132 14.57 -0.13 1.46
CA PRO A 132 15.26 1.14 1.68
C PRO A 132 15.84 1.69 0.36
N VAL A 133 16.07 3.01 0.31
CA VAL A 133 16.65 3.66 -0.88
C VAL A 133 17.96 2.97 -1.30
N GLY A 134 18.13 2.72 -2.59
CA GLY A 134 19.31 2.07 -3.14
C GLY A 134 19.39 0.55 -2.89
N LYS A 135 18.38 -0.06 -2.28
CA LYS A 135 18.19 -1.52 -2.23
C LYS A 135 17.00 -1.92 -3.10
N SER A 136 17.01 -3.16 -3.55
CA SER A 136 15.92 -3.72 -4.35
C SER A 136 15.72 -5.20 -4.06
N PRO A 137 14.52 -5.73 -4.36
CA PRO A 137 14.33 -7.17 -4.41
C PRO A 137 15.27 -7.77 -5.45
N MET A 138 16.00 -8.81 -5.05
CA MET A 138 16.98 -9.48 -5.90
C MET A 138 18.11 -8.57 -6.40
N PHE A 139 18.68 -7.73 -5.51
CA PHE A 139 19.91 -6.93 -5.73
C PHE A 139 21.16 -7.80 -5.97
N ASN A 140 21.11 -8.71 -6.94
CA ASN A 140 22.27 -9.36 -7.51
C ASN A 140 22.55 -8.66 -8.85
N LYS A 141 23.82 -8.39 -9.18
CA LYS A 141 24.17 -7.64 -10.42
C LYS A 141 23.69 -8.29 -11.72
N LYS A 142 23.27 -9.57 -11.66
CA LYS A 142 22.83 -10.36 -12.82
C LYS A 142 21.32 -10.28 -13.06
N THR A 143 20.52 -10.03 -12.02
CA THR A 143 19.05 -10.00 -12.06
C THR A 143 18.59 -8.56 -11.84
N LYS A 144 18.19 -7.91 -12.92
CA LYS A 144 17.60 -6.56 -12.87
C LYS A 144 16.08 -6.69 -12.92
N LEU A 145 15.45 -6.60 -11.75
CA LEU A 145 13.99 -6.62 -11.62
C LEU A 145 13.38 -5.31 -12.16
N GLY A 146 12.09 -5.34 -12.55
CA GLY A 146 11.33 -4.11 -12.84
C GLY A 146 11.77 -3.33 -14.08
N MET A 147 12.49 -3.98 -15.01
CA MET A 147 13.08 -3.33 -16.19
C MET A 147 14.16 -2.28 -15.85
N ASN A 148 14.88 -2.44 -14.72
CA ASN A 148 15.99 -1.56 -14.32
C ASN A 148 17.28 -1.80 -15.15
N TYR A 149 17.19 -1.65 -16.47
CA TYR A 149 18.28 -1.82 -17.44
C TYR A 149 18.81 -0.47 -17.98
N GLY A 150 18.70 0.62 -17.19
CA GLY A 150 18.97 1.99 -17.66
C GLY A 150 17.76 2.65 -18.32
N ARG A 151 16.55 2.25 -17.91
CA ARG A 151 15.29 2.83 -18.38
C ARG A 151 15.24 4.33 -18.07
N ARG A 152 14.92 5.13 -19.08
CA ARG A 152 14.66 6.58 -18.92
C ARG A 152 13.14 6.80 -18.93
N VAL A 153 12.62 7.52 -17.95
CA VAL A 153 11.22 7.95 -17.93
C VAL A 153 11.11 9.20 -18.77
N SER A 154 10.18 9.21 -19.73
CA SER A 154 9.93 10.36 -20.59
C SER A 154 8.43 10.45 -20.88
N TYR A 155 7.90 11.66 -20.70
CA TYR A 155 6.51 11.99 -20.96
C TYR A 155 6.30 12.44 -22.42
N GLU A 156 7.36 12.88 -23.10
CA GLU A 156 7.30 13.45 -24.45
C GLU A 156 7.72 12.45 -25.53
N GLN A 157 8.78 11.68 -25.30
CA GLN A 157 9.42 10.82 -26.31
C GLN A 157 9.98 9.53 -25.70
N ASN A 158 9.62 8.35 -26.23
CA ASN A 158 10.27 7.10 -25.87
C ASN A 158 11.27 6.69 -26.96
N PRO A 159 12.57 6.55 -26.66
CA PRO A 159 13.58 6.13 -27.65
C PRO A 159 13.39 4.69 -28.16
N PHE A 160 12.55 3.87 -27.50
CA PHE A 160 12.34 2.46 -27.81
C PHE A 160 10.90 2.12 -28.27
N GLY A 161 10.05 3.10 -28.65
CA GLY A 161 8.76 2.82 -29.28
C GLY A 161 7.68 3.89 -29.11
N LYS A 162 6.41 3.54 -29.43
CA LYS A 162 5.23 4.42 -29.33
C LYS A 162 4.67 4.59 -27.90
N VAL A 163 5.25 3.92 -26.90
CA VAL A 163 4.69 3.89 -25.54
C VAL A 163 5.41 4.95 -24.70
N ARG A 164 4.74 6.05 -24.38
CA ARG A 164 5.24 7.10 -23.47
C ARG A 164 4.69 6.91 -22.06
N GLN A 165 5.30 7.58 -21.07
CA GLN A 165 4.72 7.66 -19.74
C GLN A 165 3.33 8.32 -19.85
N ALA A 166 2.32 7.72 -19.22
CA ALA A 166 1.00 8.34 -19.19
C ALA A 166 1.04 9.61 -18.31
N PRO A 167 0.15 10.60 -18.56
CA PRO A 167 0.12 11.88 -17.85
C PRO A 167 0.17 11.72 -16.34
N GLU A 168 0.61 12.75 -15.63
CA GLU A 168 0.57 12.75 -14.16
C GLU A 168 -0.85 12.51 -13.65
N MET A 169 -0.92 11.98 -12.43
CA MET A 169 -2.20 11.73 -11.78
C MET A 169 -2.84 13.08 -11.45
N GLU A 170 -4.13 13.23 -11.77
CA GLU A 170 -4.88 14.42 -11.36
C GLU A 170 -5.11 14.35 -9.85
N ILE A 171 -4.62 15.34 -9.11
CA ILE A 171 -4.73 15.42 -7.65
C ILE A 171 -5.90 16.36 -7.31
N ALA A 172 -6.77 15.92 -6.39
CA ALA A 172 -7.84 16.73 -5.85
C ALA A 172 -7.25 17.93 -5.09
N GLN A 173 -7.77 19.12 -5.38
CA GLN A 173 -7.43 20.35 -4.66
C GLN A 173 -8.09 20.39 -3.30
#